data_AF-A0A0A5GQL6-F1
#
_entry.id   AF-A0A0A5GQL6-F1
#
_cell.length_a   1.000
_cell.length_b   1.000
_cell.length_c   1.000
_cell.angle_alpha   90.00
_cell.angle_beta   90.00
_cell.angle_gamma   90.00
#
_symmetry.space_group_name_H-M   'P 1'
#
loop_
_entity.id
_entity.type
_entity.pdbx_description
1 polymer ?
#
loop_
_entity_poly.entity_id
_entity_poly.type
_entity_poly.pdbx_seq_one_letter_code
_entity_poly.pdbx_strand_id
1 'polypeptide(L)'
;MLIGGWTVVASSGGEEGQDQKAWEREPLQIEVVLQRVYLDGQVTEERIVETIQAMEDFWALYEEWQVVDQTEGKVIFQKAIDDISDDLKERGYFGLNEKGELVLFDGRPQDNEVIKSFYQIDVGELESVQHEELLDGIKVNTKDRYMSLLRQFEQAAVHTHIAP
;
A
#
# COMPACT_ATOMS: atom_id res chain seq x y z
N MET A 1 -44.07 -69.93 -50.18
CA MET A 1 -45.26 -69.04 -50.11
C MET A 1 -44.94 -67.98 -49.07
N LEU A 2 -45.20 -66.71 -49.42
CA LEU A 2 -44.83 -65.44 -48.76
C LEU A 2 -45.27 -65.41 -47.27
N ILE A 3 -44.71 -64.65 -46.33
CA ILE A 3 -44.60 -63.17 -46.23
C ILE A 3 -43.68 -62.81 -45.04
N GLY A 4 -43.10 -61.61 -45.08
CA GLY A 4 -41.99 -61.17 -44.23
C GLY A 4 -42.35 -60.51 -42.90
N GLY A 5 -41.30 -60.09 -42.20
CA GLY A 5 -41.32 -59.28 -40.99
C GLY A 5 -39.89 -58.86 -40.65
N TRP A 6 -39.54 -57.60 -40.91
CA TRP A 6 -38.31 -56.98 -40.44
C TRP A 6 -38.60 -56.32 -39.09
N THR A 7 -37.86 -56.69 -38.06
CA THR A 7 -37.75 -55.87 -36.85
C THR A 7 -36.27 -55.64 -36.59
N VAL A 8 -35.84 -54.39 -36.80
CA VAL A 8 -34.53 -53.90 -36.40
C VAL A 8 -34.64 -53.55 -34.92
N VAL A 9 -33.85 -54.21 -34.06
CA VAL A 9 -33.53 -53.69 -32.73
C VAL A 9 -32.04 -53.38 -32.74
N ALA A 10 -31.73 -52.10 -32.90
CA ALA A 10 -30.45 -51.54 -32.51
C ALA A 10 -30.63 -51.00 -31.09
N SER A 11 -29.85 -51.51 -30.15
CA SER A 11 -29.52 -50.77 -28.93
C SER A 11 -28.01 -50.88 -28.76
N SER A 12 -27.36 -49.87 -29.31
CA SER A 12 -25.96 -49.52 -29.09
C SER A 12 -25.74 -49.19 -27.63
N GLY A 13 -24.62 -49.67 -27.09
CA GLY A 13 -24.21 -49.41 -25.72
C GLY A 13 -23.83 -47.95 -25.45
N GLY A 14 -23.50 -47.72 -24.18
CA GLY A 14 -22.95 -46.48 -23.67
C GLY A 14 -22.87 -46.57 -22.15
N GLU A 15 -21.64 -46.72 -21.65
CA GLU A 15 -21.27 -46.72 -20.25
C GLU A 15 -21.62 -45.37 -19.60
N GLU A 16 -22.40 -45.38 -18.52
CA GLU A 16 -22.63 -44.19 -17.70
C GLU A 16 -21.52 -44.11 -16.64
N GLY A 17 -20.45 -43.37 -16.95
CA GLY A 17 -19.59 -42.78 -15.95
C GLY A 17 -20.35 -41.66 -15.24
N GLN A 18 -20.44 -41.74 -13.91
CA GLN A 18 -21.21 -40.80 -13.11
C GLN A 18 -20.60 -39.39 -13.14
N ASP A 19 -21.39 -38.46 -13.68
CA ASP A 19 -21.21 -37.01 -13.69
C ASP A 19 -21.01 -36.44 -12.28
N GLN A 20 -19.82 -35.88 -12.03
CA GLN A 20 -19.68 -34.86 -10.99
C GLN A 20 -20.35 -33.58 -11.49
N LYS A 21 -21.49 -33.22 -10.90
CA LYS A 21 -22.25 -32.02 -11.25
C LYS A 21 -21.37 -30.77 -11.10
N ALA A 22 -21.14 -30.08 -12.21
CA ALA A 22 -20.24 -28.93 -12.33
C ALA A 22 -20.67 -27.63 -11.59
N TRP A 23 -21.60 -27.69 -10.63
CA TRP A 23 -22.19 -26.50 -9.99
C TRP A 23 -22.04 -26.42 -8.46
N GLU A 24 -21.33 -27.35 -7.83
CA GLU A 24 -20.87 -27.21 -6.44
C GLU A 24 -19.37 -26.86 -6.43
N ARG A 25 -19.00 -25.69 -6.96
CA ARG A 25 -17.70 -25.12 -6.61
C ARG A 25 -17.90 -24.42 -5.28
N GLU A 26 -17.21 -24.89 -4.24
CA GLU A 26 -17.14 -24.16 -2.98
C GLU A 26 -16.72 -22.72 -3.29
N PRO A 27 -17.38 -21.72 -2.67
CA PRO A 27 -17.07 -20.33 -2.96
C PRO A 27 -15.61 -20.06 -2.58
N LEU A 28 -14.86 -19.49 -3.52
CA LEU A 28 -13.44 -19.25 -3.34
C LEU A 28 -13.25 -18.19 -2.25
N GLN A 29 -12.65 -18.57 -1.13
CA GLN A 29 -12.29 -17.63 -0.07
C GLN A 29 -10.88 -17.11 -0.30
N ILE A 30 -10.72 -15.78 -0.27
CA ILE A 30 -9.42 -15.11 -0.41
C ILE A 30 -9.19 -14.20 0.79
N GLU A 31 -8.02 -14.31 1.41
CA GLU A 31 -7.52 -13.31 2.35
C GLU A 31 -7.08 -12.06 1.57
N VAL A 32 -7.75 -10.95 1.81
CA VAL A 32 -7.42 -9.65 1.26
C VAL A 32 -6.71 -8.84 2.33
N VAL A 33 -5.50 -8.37 2.01
CA VAL A 33 -4.74 -7.44 2.85
C VAL A 33 -4.71 -6.09 2.17
N LEU A 34 -5.32 -5.08 2.77
CA LEU A 34 -5.36 -3.71 2.28
C LEU A 34 -4.33 -2.86 3.01
N GLN A 35 -3.31 -2.40 2.27
CA GLN A 35 -2.25 -1.54 2.77
C GLN A 35 -2.46 -0.10 2.30
N ARG A 36 -2.54 0.84 3.25
CA ARG A 36 -2.62 2.28 2.97
C ARG A 36 -1.29 2.91 3.32
N VAL A 37 -0.61 3.47 2.33
CA VAL A 37 0.73 4.06 2.49
C VAL A 37 0.63 5.58 2.47
N TYR A 38 1.02 6.22 3.57
CA TYR A 38 0.93 7.67 3.77
C TYR A 38 2.22 8.38 3.33
N LEU A 39 2.18 9.70 3.19
CA LEU A 39 3.30 10.52 2.72
C LEU A 39 4.56 10.43 3.62
N ASP A 40 4.36 10.15 4.90
CA ASP A 40 5.40 9.97 5.91
C ASP A 40 6.01 8.57 5.92
N GLY A 41 5.44 7.64 5.15
CA GLY A 41 5.92 6.25 5.02
C GLY A 41 5.25 5.27 5.98
N GLN A 42 4.38 5.74 6.87
CA GLN A 42 3.51 4.88 7.68
C GLN A 42 2.60 4.03 6.78
N VAL A 43 2.39 2.79 7.19
CA VAL A 43 1.51 1.84 6.50
C VAL A 43 0.46 1.35 7.48
N THR A 44 -0.82 1.55 7.15
CA THR A 44 -1.92 0.89 7.89
C THR A 44 -2.41 -0.31 7.11
N GLU A 45 -2.75 -1.38 7.84
CA GLU A 45 -3.16 -2.65 7.27
C GLU A 45 -4.55 -3.06 7.76
N GLU A 46 -5.38 -3.53 6.85
CA GLU A 46 -6.68 -4.12 7.14
C GLU A 46 -6.77 -5.49 6.47
N ARG A 47 -7.26 -6.50 7.21
CA ARG A 47 -7.40 -7.88 6.71
C ARG A 47 -8.86 -8.29 6.64
N ILE A 48 -9.25 -8.77 5.48
CA ILE A 48 -10.63 -9.14 5.15
C ILE A 48 -10.60 -10.55 4.53
N VAL A 49 -11.60 -11.38 4.81
CA VAL A 49 -11.81 -12.63 4.09
C VAL A 49 -12.95 -12.41 3.11
N GLU A 50 -12.63 -12.35 1.82
CA GLU A 50 -13.61 -12.18 0.76
C GLU A 50 -14.09 -13.53 0.25
N THR A 51 -15.40 -13.66 0.03
CA THR A 51 -16.01 -14.85 -0.55
C THR A 51 -16.37 -14.56 -2.01
N ILE A 52 -15.51 -15.00 -2.93
CA ILE A 52 -15.61 -14.63 -4.34
C ILE A 52 -16.71 -15.44 -5.02
N GLN A 53 -17.77 -14.73 -5.43
CA GLN A 53 -18.82 -15.26 -6.29
C GLN A 53 -18.42 -15.19 -7.77
N ALA A 54 -17.81 -14.06 -8.17
CA ALA A 54 -17.28 -13.82 -9.49
C ALA A 54 -15.94 -13.09 -9.38
N MET A 55 -14.94 -13.57 -10.12
CA MET A 55 -13.59 -12.99 -10.09
C MET A 55 -13.55 -11.57 -10.65
N GLU A 56 -14.40 -11.25 -11.64
CA GLU A 56 -14.50 -9.92 -12.22
C GLU A 56 -15.00 -8.89 -11.19
N ASP A 57 -16.06 -9.25 -10.45
CA ASP A 57 -16.62 -8.40 -9.39
C ASP A 57 -15.60 -8.17 -8.27
N PHE A 58 -14.83 -9.21 -7.90
CA PHE A 58 -13.77 -9.09 -6.91
C PHE A 58 -12.72 -8.03 -7.31
N TRP A 59 -12.22 -8.06 -8.55
CA TRP A 59 -11.25 -7.07 -9.00
C TRP A 59 -11.84 -5.66 -9.12
N ALA A 60 -13.11 -5.55 -9.51
CA ALA A 60 -13.79 -4.25 -9.60
C ALA A 60 -13.91 -3.55 -8.23
N LEU A 61 -14.06 -4.29 -7.12
CA LEU A 61 -14.09 -3.72 -5.77
C LEU A 61 -12.78 -3.02 -5.38
N TYR A 62 -11.66 -3.41 -5.99
CA TYR A 62 -10.32 -2.91 -5.68
C TYR A 62 -9.67 -2.20 -6.87
N GLU A 63 -10.45 -1.66 -7.80
CA GLU A 63 -9.93 -1.03 -9.03
C GLU A 63 -9.01 0.18 -8.77
N GLU A 64 -9.20 0.89 -7.65
CA GLU A 64 -8.36 2.01 -7.23
C GLU A 64 -7.10 1.57 -6.45
N TRP A 65 -6.90 0.27 -6.26
CA TRP A 65 -5.79 -0.28 -5.51
C TRP A 65 -4.81 -1.00 -6.44
N GLN A 66 -3.51 -0.90 -6.12
CA GLN A 66 -2.50 -1.70 -6.80
C GLN A 66 -2.34 -3.05 -6.14
N VAL A 67 -2.31 -4.12 -6.93
CA VAL A 67 -1.86 -5.42 -6.44
C VAL A 67 -0.33 -5.38 -6.29
N VAL A 68 0.15 -5.61 -5.07
CA VAL A 68 1.59 -5.64 -4.76
C VAL A 68 2.11 -7.06 -4.52
N ASP A 69 1.25 -7.98 -4.10
CA ASP A 69 1.55 -9.40 -4.00
C ASP A 69 0.28 -10.25 -4.18
N GLN A 70 0.43 -11.43 -4.75
CA GLN A 70 -0.64 -12.39 -4.92
C GLN A 70 -0.10 -13.82 -4.80
N THR A 71 -0.69 -14.58 -3.89
CA THR A 71 -0.41 -16.00 -3.69
C THR A 71 -1.72 -16.79 -3.65
N GLU A 72 -1.63 -18.12 -3.63
CA GLU A 72 -2.84 -18.95 -3.55
C GLU A 72 -3.63 -18.63 -2.28
N GLY A 73 -4.89 -18.20 -2.44
CA GLY A 73 -5.78 -17.83 -1.35
C GLY A 73 -5.51 -16.47 -0.69
N LYS A 74 -4.58 -15.64 -1.22
CA LYS A 74 -4.28 -14.33 -0.65
C LYS A 74 -3.90 -13.28 -1.70
N VAL A 75 -4.41 -12.06 -1.52
CA VAL A 75 -4.03 -10.89 -2.33
C VAL A 75 -3.68 -9.73 -1.41
N ILE A 76 -2.57 -9.06 -1.69
CA ILE A 76 -2.16 -7.83 -1.02
C ILE A 76 -2.38 -6.67 -1.99
N PHE A 77 -3.25 -5.75 -1.59
CA PHE A 77 -3.51 -4.51 -2.28
C PHE A 77 -2.86 -3.35 -1.55
N GLN A 78 -2.36 -2.37 -2.29
CA GLN A 78 -1.78 -1.16 -1.76
C GLN A 78 -2.43 0.07 -2.39
N LYS A 79 -2.72 1.09 -1.57
CA LYS A 79 -3.19 2.40 -2.01
C LYS A 79 -2.35 3.49 -1.36
N ALA A 80 -1.89 4.44 -2.18
CA ALA A 80 -1.24 5.64 -1.68
C ALA A 80 -2.30 6.59 -1.11
N ILE A 81 -2.05 7.09 0.10
CA ILE A 81 -2.88 8.10 0.76
C ILE A 81 -2.15 9.44 0.65
N ASP A 82 -2.80 10.39 0.00
CA ASP A 82 -2.29 11.75 -0.18
C ASP A 82 -2.55 12.62 1.07
N ASP A 83 -2.13 12.10 2.23
CA ASP A 83 -2.11 12.73 3.55
C ASP A 83 -0.98 12.12 4.39
N ILE A 84 -0.66 12.75 5.51
CA ILE A 84 0.20 12.18 6.55
C ILE A 84 -0.64 11.31 7.50
N SER A 85 -0.01 10.33 8.14
CA SER A 85 -0.66 9.48 9.15
C SER A 85 -1.19 10.27 10.34
N ASP A 86 -2.23 9.75 10.99
CA ASP A 86 -2.80 10.40 12.19
C ASP A 86 -1.79 10.43 13.35
N ASP A 87 -0.97 9.38 13.50
CA ASP A 87 0.15 9.36 14.46
C ASP A 87 1.11 10.53 14.23
N LEU A 88 1.48 10.80 12.98
CA LEU A 88 2.33 11.94 12.66
C LEU A 88 1.63 13.26 12.96
N LYS A 89 0.33 13.40 12.68
CA LYS A 89 -0.39 14.65 12.99
C LYS A 89 -0.34 14.95 14.49
N GLU A 90 -0.48 13.91 15.31
CA GLU A 90 -0.47 14.03 16.77
C GLU A 90 0.92 14.30 17.32
N ARG A 91 1.95 13.58 16.85
CA ARG A 91 3.28 13.57 17.50
C ARG A 91 4.45 14.01 16.63
N GLY A 92 4.28 14.18 15.32
CA GLY A 92 5.35 14.50 14.37
C GLY A 92 5.98 15.89 14.51
N TYR A 93 7.32 15.96 14.38
CA TYR A 93 8.11 17.19 14.26
C TYR A 93 9.22 17.04 13.20
N PHE A 94 9.51 18.11 12.45
CA PHE A 94 10.75 18.22 11.70
C PHE A 94 11.86 18.80 12.58
N GLY A 95 13.08 18.33 12.41
CA GLY A 95 14.25 18.93 13.04
C GLY A 95 15.56 18.44 12.44
N LEU A 96 16.67 18.77 13.10
CA LEU A 96 18.00 18.29 12.74
C LEU A 96 18.45 17.18 13.66
N ASN A 97 19.06 16.13 13.11
CA ASN A 97 19.83 15.19 13.90
C ASN A 97 21.28 15.66 14.10
N GLU A 98 22.07 14.89 14.86
CA GLU A 98 23.47 15.21 15.18
C GLU A 98 24.38 15.35 13.93
N LYS A 99 23.96 14.80 12.78
CA LYS A 99 24.69 14.88 11.51
C LYS A 99 24.28 16.08 10.66
N GLY A 100 23.33 16.89 11.11
CA GLY A 100 22.75 17.99 10.34
C GLY A 100 21.81 17.51 9.23
N GLU A 101 21.25 16.31 9.34
CA GLU A 101 20.20 15.85 8.42
C GLU A 101 18.85 16.39 8.86
N LEU A 102 18.03 16.84 7.90
CA LEU A 102 16.61 17.08 8.12
C LEU A 102 15.93 15.73 8.37
N VAL A 103 15.28 15.64 9.52
CA VAL A 103 14.65 14.41 10.01
C VAL A 103 13.23 14.71 10.49
N LEU A 104 12.32 13.78 10.21
CA LEU A 104 11.00 13.71 10.82
C LEU A 104 11.07 12.79 12.04
N PHE A 105 10.70 13.33 13.20
CA PHE A 105 10.72 12.67 14.50
C PHE A 105 9.31 12.35 14.99
N ASP A 106 9.20 11.29 15.78
CA ASP A 106 8.04 11.00 16.63
C ASP A 106 8.24 11.68 18.00
N GLY A 107 7.66 12.86 18.18
CA GLY A 107 8.03 13.76 19.29
C GLY A 107 9.12 14.75 18.89
N ARG A 108 9.77 15.37 19.87
CA ARG A 108 10.72 16.44 19.58
C ARG A 108 12.09 15.86 19.19
N PRO A 109 12.94 16.62 18.46
CA PRO A 109 14.28 16.16 18.09
C PRO A 109 15.14 15.69 19.27
N GLN A 110 14.94 16.26 20.46
CA GLN A 110 15.66 15.88 21.69
C GLN A 110 15.34 14.45 22.16
N ASP A 111 14.18 13.91 21.79
CA ASP A 111 13.77 12.55 22.13
C ASP A 111 14.46 11.50 21.22
N ASN A 112 14.99 11.94 20.07
CA ASN A 112 15.74 11.14 19.10
C ASN A 112 14.99 9.92 18.54
N GLU A 113 13.66 9.96 18.54
CA GLU A 113 12.80 8.95 17.91
C GLU A 113 12.61 9.28 16.43
N VAL A 114 13.51 8.77 15.58
CA VAL A 114 13.50 9.05 14.13
C VAL A 114 12.43 8.24 13.41
N ILE A 115 11.51 8.91 12.72
CA ILE A 115 10.59 8.30 11.75
C ILE A 115 11.29 8.17 10.39
N LYS A 116 11.86 9.28 9.90
CA LYS A 116 12.45 9.32 8.55
C LYS A 116 13.49 10.42 8.41
N SER A 117 14.67 10.05 7.89
CA SER A 117 15.68 11.02 7.44
C SER A 117 15.48 11.39 5.97
N PHE A 118 15.72 12.66 5.63
CA PHE A 118 15.58 13.18 4.27
C PHE A 118 16.93 13.47 3.63
N TYR A 119 17.51 14.62 3.92
CA TYR A 119 18.76 15.11 3.32
C TYR A 119 19.55 15.94 4.31
N GLN A 120 20.85 16.08 4.05
CA GLN A 120 21.71 16.96 4.84
C GLN A 120 21.41 18.43 4.51
N ILE A 121 21.29 19.26 5.54
CA ILE A 121 21.13 20.71 5.41
C ILE A 121 22.50 21.37 5.56
N ASP A 122 22.80 22.31 4.66
CA ASP A 122 23.86 23.28 4.87
C ASP A 122 23.37 24.34 5.87
N VAL A 123 23.74 24.17 7.14
CA VAL A 123 23.34 25.07 8.22
C VAL A 123 23.86 26.51 7.97
N GLY A 124 24.91 26.69 7.17
CA GLY A 124 25.40 28.00 6.77
C GLY A 124 24.43 28.78 5.86
N GLU A 125 23.58 28.06 5.12
CA GLU A 125 22.55 28.63 4.25
C GLU A 125 21.21 28.85 4.97
N LEU A 126 21.11 28.44 6.25
CA LEU A 126 19.94 28.70 7.08
C LEU A 126 20.01 30.08 7.74
N GLU A 127 18.87 30.76 7.79
CA GLU A 127 18.70 31.89 8.71
C GLU A 127 18.82 31.41 10.16
N SER A 128 19.40 32.22 11.06
CA SER A 128 19.64 31.79 12.44
C SER A 128 18.37 31.32 13.16
N VAL A 129 17.23 31.98 12.88
CA VAL A 129 15.92 31.61 13.43
C VAL A 129 15.47 30.23 12.92
N GLN A 130 15.68 29.93 11.64
CA GLN A 130 15.31 28.64 11.06
C GLN A 130 16.14 27.50 11.65
N HIS A 131 17.44 27.76 11.88
CA HIS A 131 18.30 26.79 12.54
C HIS A 131 17.84 26.51 13.98
N GLU A 132 17.52 27.54 14.77
CA GLU A 132 16.97 27.37 16.12
C GLU A 132 15.64 26.61 16.12
N GLU A 133 14.73 26.94 15.20
CA GLU A 133 13.44 26.23 15.06
C GLU A 133 13.63 24.74 14.75
N LEU A 134 14.61 24.39 13.91
CA LEU A 134 14.92 23.00 13.59
C LEU A 134 15.58 22.25 14.76
N LEU A 135 16.36 22.94 15.61
CA LEU A 135 16.91 22.35 16.83
C LEU A 135 15.81 22.09 17.86
N ASP A 136 14.88 23.03 18.05
CA ASP A 136 13.75 22.89 18.99
C ASP A 136 12.66 21.93 18.51
N GLY A 137 12.57 21.75 17.19
CA GLY A 137 11.58 20.93 16.52
C GLY A 137 10.38 21.74 16.03
N ILE A 138 10.09 21.62 14.75
CA ILE A 138 8.96 22.27 14.09
C ILE A 138 7.81 21.28 14.02
N LYS A 139 6.74 21.52 14.78
CA LYS A 139 5.55 20.65 14.80
C LYS A 139 5.00 20.44 13.39
N VAL A 140 4.61 19.22 13.06
CA VAL A 140 3.88 18.89 11.82
C VAL A 140 2.55 18.28 12.23
N ASN A 141 1.45 18.90 11.84
CA ASN A 141 0.10 18.45 12.18
C ASN A 141 -0.86 18.40 10.98
N THR A 142 -0.39 18.82 9.81
CA THR A 142 -1.14 18.78 8.55
C THR A 142 -0.20 18.43 7.41
N LYS A 143 -0.75 17.80 6.36
CA LYS A 143 -0.05 17.59 5.09
C LYS A 143 0.52 18.88 4.51
N ASP A 144 -0.24 19.98 4.51
CA ASP A 144 0.23 21.23 3.92
C ASP A 144 1.48 21.75 4.63
N ARG A 145 1.52 21.65 5.96
CA ARG A 145 2.68 22.02 6.77
C ARG A 145 3.86 21.08 6.54
N TYR A 146 3.60 19.77 6.45
CA TYR A 146 4.62 18.78 6.09
C TYR A 146 5.28 19.13 4.75
N MET A 147 4.47 19.35 3.71
CA MET A 147 4.94 19.65 2.36
C MET A 147 5.59 21.04 2.26
N SER A 148 5.10 22.04 3.01
CA SER A 148 5.71 23.38 2.99
C SER A 148 7.09 23.38 3.61
N LEU A 149 7.28 22.69 4.73
CA LEU A 149 8.57 22.61 5.42
C LEU A 149 9.60 21.85 4.60
N LEU A 150 9.20 20.73 3.97
CA LEU A 150 10.08 20.01 3.04
C LEU A 150 10.58 20.91 1.91
N ARG A 151 9.68 21.68 1.27
CA ARG A 151 10.07 22.61 0.19
C ARG A 151 10.89 23.80 0.69
N GLN A 152 10.62 24.27 1.90
CA GLN A 152 11.34 25.39 2.49
C GLN A 152 12.81 25.01 2.72
N PHE A 153 13.06 23.87 3.34
CA PHE A 153 14.42 23.45 3.71
C PHE A 153 15.19 22.77 2.58
N GLU A 154 14.52 22.37 1.51
CA GLU A 154 15.18 21.81 0.31
C GLU A 154 16.12 22.82 -0.35
N GLN A 155 15.84 24.12 -0.22
CA GLN A 155 16.71 25.18 -0.73
C GLN A 155 18.07 25.22 -0.01
N ALA A 156 18.11 24.80 1.25
CA ALA A 156 19.32 24.70 2.06
C ALA A 156 19.91 23.28 2.03
N ALA A 157 19.40 22.37 1.19
CA ALA A 157 19.97 21.04 1.07
C ALA A 157 21.39 21.11 0.50
N VAL A 158 22.30 20.29 1.05
CA VAL A 158 23.66 20.16 0.52
C VAL A 158 23.59 19.55 -0.87
N HIS A 159 23.70 20.40 -1.89
CA HIS A 159 23.83 19.94 -3.28
C HIS A 159 25.25 19.42 -3.44
N THR A 160 25.43 18.11 -3.26
CA THR A 160 26.70 17.49 -3.61
C THR A 160 26.88 17.67 -5.11
N HIS A 161 27.81 18.54 -5.51
CA HIS A 161 28.25 18.66 -6.89
C HIS A 161 29.02 17.37 -7.22
N ILE A 162 28.28 16.34 -7.65
CA ILE A 162 28.90 15.16 -8.26
C ILE A 162 29.33 15.64 -9.65
N ALA A 163 30.60 16.04 -9.76
CA ALA A 163 31.25 16.24 -11.05
C ALA A 163 31.15 14.94 -11.87
N PRO A 164 30.96 15.03 -13.20
CA PRO A 164 30.60 13.91 -14.07
C PRO A 164 31.67 12.81 -14.14
#